data_AF-A0A820B8V6-F1
#
_entry.id   AF-A0A820B8V6-F1
#
_cell.length_a   1.000
_cell.length_b   1.000
_cell.length_c   1.000
_cell.angle_alpha   90.00
_cell.angle_beta   90.00
_cell.angle_gamma   90.00
#
_symmetry.space_group_name_H-M   'P 1'
#
loop_
_entity.id
_entity.type
_entity.pdbx_description
1 polymer ?
#
loop_
_entity_poly.entity_id
_entity_poly.type
_entity_poly.pdbx_seq_one_letter_code
_entity_poly.pdbx_strand_id
1 'polypeptide(L)'
;LVLKLIFSDAIEMGANLLEKYSYPGYSKHMFVLTDGLANIGLRTQEEIMNAIKKCDQFFFLESAEIIVTLMTRAFQSVFDICGTQAQLIARGCNNAIITKIWDYESNAPDANFGELHVNNLRVVLCDFRVSGAVSEGTEVDILDYQLKYNRPGEVDGESLIVTGKLSVTFINDKSFIQQIDPKVKTLHAVQVAVEINDKIAQLIEMLVRMTENM
;
A
#
# COMPACT_ATOMS: atom_id res chain seq x y z
N LEU A 1 -20.43 -16.32 32.68
CA LEU A 1 -21.39 -16.23 31.55
C LEU A 1 -22.00 -14.83 31.65
N VAL A 2 -21.95 -13.90 30.71
CA VAL A 2 -21.77 -13.88 29.26
C VAL A 2 -21.20 -12.48 28.99
N LEU A 3 -19.99 -12.34 28.44
CA LEU A 3 -19.46 -11.04 27.96
C LEU A 3 -18.22 -11.22 27.05
N LYS A 4 -18.04 -12.43 26.49
CA LYS A 4 -16.84 -12.84 25.73
C LYS A 4 -17.01 -12.72 24.20
N LEU A 5 -18.16 -12.24 23.72
CA LEU A 5 -18.66 -12.51 22.36
C LEU A 5 -18.88 -11.26 21.49
N ILE A 6 -18.89 -10.04 22.03
CA ILE A 6 -19.52 -8.92 21.32
C ILE A 6 -18.67 -8.42 20.12
N PHE A 7 -17.34 -8.42 20.22
CA PHE A 7 -16.49 -7.85 19.16
C PHE A 7 -16.11 -8.87 18.06
N SER A 8 -15.85 -10.13 18.42
CA SER A 8 -15.66 -11.21 17.44
C SER A 8 -16.93 -11.40 16.61
N ASP A 9 -18.08 -11.42 17.27
CA ASP A 9 -19.36 -11.68 16.60
C ASP A 9 -19.78 -10.47 15.75
N ALA A 10 -19.42 -9.25 16.16
CA ALA A 10 -19.69 -8.05 15.34
C ALA A 10 -18.80 -8.00 14.09
N ILE A 11 -17.51 -8.35 14.21
CA ILE A 11 -16.60 -8.45 13.05
C ILE A 11 -17.03 -9.60 12.15
N GLU A 12 -17.33 -10.76 12.70
CA GLU A 12 -17.79 -11.94 11.95
C GLU A 12 -19.14 -11.67 11.27
N MET A 13 -20.08 -11.03 11.98
CA MET A 13 -21.34 -10.58 11.40
C MET A 13 -21.11 -9.55 10.28
N GLY A 14 -20.21 -8.59 10.49
CA GLY A 14 -19.83 -7.60 9.47
C GLY A 14 -19.23 -8.27 8.22
N ALA A 15 -18.28 -9.18 8.40
CA ALA A 15 -17.69 -9.96 7.32
C ALA A 15 -18.75 -10.80 6.58
N ASN A 16 -19.62 -11.50 7.32
CA ASN A 16 -20.72 -12.28 6.75
C ASN A 16 -21.70 -11.40 5.96
N LEU A 17 -21.98 -10.17 6.42
CA LEU A 17 -22.82 -9.22 5.69
C LEU A 17 -22.12 -8.75 4.41
N LEU A 18 -20.82 -8.47 4.46
CA LEU A 18 -20.03 -8.10 3.29
C LEU A 18 -19.92 -9.25 2.27
N GLU A 19 -19.87 -10.51 2.71
CA GLU A 19 -19.95 -11.68 1.84
C GLU A 19 -21.35 -11.87 1.25
N LYS A 20 -22.38 -11.78 2.10
CA LYS A 20 -23.78 -11.96 1.70
C LYS A 20 -24.24 -10.92 0.69
N TYR A 21 -23.82 -9.67 0.86
CA TYR A 21 -24.17 -8.55 -0.03
C TYR A 21 -23.01 -8.20 -0.96
N SER A 22 -22.38 -9.23 -1.54
CA SER A 22 -21.33 -9.07 -2.54
C SER A 22 -21.92 -8.74 -3.90
N TYR A 23 -21.80 -7.49 -4.33
CA TYR A 23 -22.17 -7.05 -5.66
C TYR A 23 -20.91 -6.85 -6.52
N PRO A 24 -20.87 -7.35 -7.76
CA PRO A 24 -19.78 -7.03 -8.68
C PRO A 24 -19.63 -5.51 -8.81
N GLY A 25 -18.47 -4.98 -8.44
CA GLY A 25 -18.06 -3.60 -8.71
C GLY A 25 -18.20 -2.67 -7.55
N TYR A 26 -18.64 -3.25 -6.43
CA TYR A 26 -18.76 -2.58 -5.17
C TYR A 26 -17.59 -2.98 -4.28
N SER A 27 -16.99 -1.93 -3.77
CA SER A 27 -15.94 -1.93 -2.77
C SER A 27 -16.52 -2.26 -1.40
N LYS A 28 -15.84 -3.13 -0.66
CA LYS A 28 -16.28 -3.58 0.67
C LYS A 28 -15.43 -2.89 1.72
N HIS A 29 -16.05 -2.01 2.50
CA HIS A 29 -15.38 -1.32 3.60
C HIS A 29 -16.06 -1.69 4.92
N MET A 30 -15.25 -2.01 5.92
CA MET A 30 -15.69 -2.19 7.29
C MET A 30 -14.92 -1.22 8.18
N PHE A 31 -15.64 -0.30 8.82
CA PHE A 31 -15.05 0.61 9.80
C PHE A 31 -15.35 0.09 11.20
N VAL A 32 -14.29 -0.18 11.97
CA VAL A 32 -14.40 -0.70 13.32
C VAL A 32 -13.83 0.33 14.28
N LEU A 33 -14.64 0.78 15.24
CA LEU A 33 -14.22 1.70 16.30
C LEU A 33 -14.25 0.97 17.64
N THR A 34 -13.22 1.16 18.44
CA THR A 34 -13.11 0.57 19.78
C THR A 34 -12.43 1.57 20.72
N ASP A 35 -12.89 1.61 21.97
CA ASP A 35 -12.32 2.42 23.05
C ASP A 35 -11.30 1.64 23.90
N GLY A 36 -10.92 0.43 23.46
CA GLY A 36 -9.86 -0.37 24.07
C GLY A 36 -10.23 -1.10 25.36
N LEU A 37 -11.41 -0.85 25.96
CA LEU A 37 -11.80 -1.43 27.25
C LEU A 37 -13.09 -2.28 27.22
N ALA A 38 -13.86 -2.25 26.14
CA ALA A 38 -15.00 -3.15 25.99
C ALA A 38 -14.58 -4.52 25.42
N ASN A 39 -14.27 -5.48 26.31
CA ASN A 39 -14.40 -6.93 26.06
C ASN A 39 -13.91 -7.43 24.70
N ILE A 40 -12.69 -7.06 24.33
CA ILE A 40 -12.05 -7.57 23.13
C ILE A 40 -11.73 -9.04 23.41
N GLY A 41 -12.25 -9.95 22.60
CA GLY A 41 -11.85 -11.37 22.62
C GLY A 41 -10.37 -11.58 22.33
N LEU A 42 -9.67 -10.52 21.90
CA LEU A 42 -8.23 -10.39 21.72
C LEU A 42 -7.62 -9.95 23.05
N ARG A 43 -6.95 -10.88 23.72
CA ARG A 43 -6.38 -10.75 25.07
C ARG A 43 -4.89 -10.47 25.05
N THR A 44 -4.21 -10.78 23.95
CA THR A 44 -2.77 -10.59 23.83
C THR A 44 -2.46 -9.48 22.83
N GLN A 45 -1.33 -8.80 23.06
CA GLN A 45 -0.78 -7.86 22.09
C GLN A 45 -0.60 -8.52 20.71
N GLU A 46 -0.27 -9.81 20.68
CA GLU A 46 -0.13 -10.60 19.46
C GLU A 46 -1.46 -10.76 18.69
N GLU A 47 -2.56 -11.02 19.37
CA GLU A 47 -3.90 -11.11 18.77
C GLU A 47 -4.37 -9.77 18.20
N ILE A 48 -4.08 -8.66 18.90
CA ILE A 48 -4.35 -7.30 18.42
C ILE A 48 -3.49 -6.99 17.19
N MET A 49 -2.20 -7.27 17.25
CA MET A 49 -1.28 -7.03 16.13
C MET A 49 -1.62 -7.90 14.91
N ASN A 50 -2.06 -9.14 15.11
CA ASN A 50 -2.52 -10.01 14.03
C ASN A 50 -3.85 -9.54 13.42
N ALA A 51 -4.74 -8.94 14.21
CA ALA A 51 -5.95 -8.29 13.69
C ALA A 51 -5.60 -7.04 12.88
N ILE A 52 -4.70 -6.19 13.38
CA ILE A 52 -4.21 -4.99 12.69
C ILE A 52 -3.55 -5.34 11.35
N LYS A 53 -2.73 -6.41 11.31
CA LYS A 53 -2.10 -6.91 10.08
C LYS A 53 -3.10 -7.32 9.00
N LYS A 54 -4.36 -7.59 9.35
CA LYS A 54 -5.42 -7.97 8.41
C LYS A 54 -6.28 -6.77 7.98
N CYS A 55 -6.01 -5.59 8.51
CA CYS A 55 -6.69 -4.36 8.13
C CYS A 55 -5.85 -3.59 7.12
N ASP A 56 -6.49 -3.06 6.07
CA ASP A 56 -5.81 -2.20 5.11
C ASP A 56 -5.28 -0.91 5.77
N GLN A 57 -6.00 -0.41 6.78
CA GLN A 57 -5.64 0.81 7.52
C GLN A 57 -6.04 0.70 9.00
N PHE A 58 -5.16 1.19 9.88
CA PHE A 58 -5.38 1.26 11.32
C PHE A 58 -4.98 2.64 11.87
N PHE A 59 -5.83 3.23 12.70
CA PHE A 59 -5.61 4.55 13.29
C PHE A 59 -5.73 4.47 14.81
N PHE A 60 -4.70 4.95 15.51
CA PHE A 60 -4.78 5.21 16.94
C PHE A 60 -5.38 6.60 17.17
N LEU A 61 -6.43 6.69 17.99
CA LEU A 61 -7.15 7.94 18.24
C LEU A 61 -6.86 8.44 19.65
N GLU A 62 -6.20 9.60 19.73
CA GLU A 62 -5.86 10.23 21.01
C GLU A 62 -7.05 10.94 21.68
N SER A 63 -8.10 11.27 20.92
CA SER A 63 -9.30 11.91 21.44
C SER A 63 -10.56 11.59 20.62
N ALA A 64 -11.72 11.70 21.26
CA ALA A 64 -13.02 11.45 20.62
C ALA A 64 -13.38 12.50 19.55
N GLU A 65 -12.85 13.72 19.63
CA GLU A 65 -13.11 14.79 18.65
C GLU A 65 -12.56 14.44 17.26
N ILE A 66 -11.50 13.63 17.21
CA ILE A 66 -10.89 13.16 15.97
C ILE A 66 -11.79 12.14 15.25
N ILE A 67 -12.68 11.43 15.97
CA ILE A 67 -13.57 10.40 15.41
C ILE A 67 -14.45 10.99 14.30
N VAL A 68 -15.07 12.16 14.54
CA VAL A 68 -15.97 12.77 13.55
C VAL A 68 -15.22 13.11 12.28
N THR A 69 -14.01 13.66 12.41
CA THR A 69 -13.17 14.03 11.26
C THR A 69 -12.75 12.79 10.47
N LEU A 70 -12.30 11.73 11.16
CA LEU A 70 -11.89 10.49 10.50
C LEU A 70 -13.05 9.75 9.87
N MET A 71 -14.19 9.63 10.56
CA MET A 71 -15.39 9.01 9.99
C MET A 71 -15.89 9.78 8.78
N THR A 72 -15.87 11.12 8.82
CA THR A 72 -16.23 11.94 7.67
C THR A 72 -15.31 11.66 6.49
N ARG A 73 -13.99 11.62 6.71
CA ARG A 73 -13.01 11.28 5.66
C ARG A 73 -13.19 9.85 5.14
N ALA A 74 -13.44 8.89 6.03
CA ALA A 74 -13.67 7.50 5.71
C ALA A 74 -14.94 7.31 4.87
N PHE A 75 -16.04 7.99 5.21
CA PHE A 75 -17.25 7.97 4.40
C PHE A 75 -17.03 8.68 3.06
N GLN A 76 -16.37 9.84 3.05
CA GLN A 76 -16.02 10.54 1.82
C GLN A 76 -15.18 9.65 0.91
N SER A 77 -14.21 8.90 1.45
CA SER A 77 -13.42 7.97 0.63
C SER A 77 -14.29 6.89 -0.02
N VAL A 78 -15.33 6.38 0.65
CA VAL A 78 -16.24 5.39 0.02
C VAL A 78 -17.01 5.97 -1.17
N PHE A 79 -17.37 7.26 -1.13
CA PHE A 79 -18.16 7.89 -2.19
C PHE A 79 -17.33 8.56 -3.29
N ASP A 80 -16.07 8.90 -3.00
CA ASP A 80 -15.17 9.57 -3.93
C ASP A 80 -14.36 8.59 -4.80
N ILE A 81 -14.84 7.35 -4.97
CA ILE A 81 -14.17 6.35 -5.81
C ILE A 81 -14.31 6.77 -7.28
N CYS A 82 -13.19 6.99 -7.96
CA CYS A 82 -13.11 7.33 -9.38
C CYS A 82 -12.64 6.17 -10.26
N GLY A 83 -12.09 5.11 -9.66
CA GLY A 83 -11.68 3.90 -10.37
C GLY A 83 -11.58 2.69 -9.46
N THR A 84 -11.87 1.51 -9.99
CA THR A 84 -11.79 0.22 -9.30
C THR A 84 -10.79 -0.70 -9.99
N GLN A 85 -10.34 -1.75 -9.28
CA GLN A 85 -9.35 -2.72 -9.77
C GLN A 85 -8.09 -2.06 -10.36
N ALA A 86 -7.65 -0.98 -9.72
CA ALA A 86 -6.58 -0.16 -10.21
C ALA A 86 -5.23 -0.86 -10.07
N GLN A 87 -4.49 -0.96 -11.17
CA GLN A 87 -3.21 -1.62 -11.26
C GLN A 87 -2.22 -0.73 -12.01
N LEU A 88 -1.04 -0.50 -11.43
CA LEU A 88 0.08 0.12 -12.11
C LEU A 88 1.04 -0.96 -12.59
N ILE A 89 1.33 -0.93 -13.89
CA ILE A 89 2.30 -1.80 -14.54
C ILE A 89 3.44 -0.92 -15.01
N ALA A 90 4.65 -1.16 -14.52
CA ALA A 90 5.84 -0.44 -14.96
C ALA A 90 6.79 -1.39 -15.69
N ARG A 91 7.42 -0.91 -16.77
CA ARG A 91 8.36 -1.68 -17.59
C ARG A 91 9.60 -0.86 -17.87
N GLY A 92 10.76 -1.48 -17.66
CA GLY A 92 12.03 -0.89 -18.08
C GLY A 92 12.20 -0.95 -19.59
N CYS A 93 12.76 0.12 -20.16
CA CYS A 93 13.07 0.26 -21.58
C CYS A 93 14.56 0.61 -21.77
N ASN A 94 15.11 0.42 -22.96
CA ASN A 94 16.49 0.83 -23.30
C ASN A 94 17.56 0.36 -22.28
N ASN A 95 17.54 -0.93 -21.94
CA ASN A 95 18.42 -1.56 -20.95
C ASN A 95 18.23 -1.08 -19.50
N ALA A 96 17.11 -0.41 -19.20
CA ALA A 96 16.66 -0.25 -17.84
C ALA A 96 15.95 -1.52 -17.35
N ILE A 97 16.27 -1.94 -16.13
CA ILE A 97 15.66 -3.06 -15.43
C ILE A 97 15.06 -2.52 -14.15
N ILE A 98 13.75 -2.67 -14.00
CA ILE A 98 13.09 -2.40 -12.73
C ILE A 98 13.51 -3.49 -11.76
N THR A 99 14.14 -3.09 -10.66
CA THR A 99 14.62 -4.01 -9.62
C THR A 99 13.64 -4.12 -8.47
N LYS A 100 12.84 -3.07 -8.22
CA LYS A 100 11.85 -3.08 -7.16
C LYS A 100 10.77 -2.03 -7.39
N ILE A 101 9.54 -2.36 -7.05
CA ILE A 101 8.45 -1.40 -6.88
C ILE A 101 7.99 -1.55 -5.45
N TRP A 102 8.01 -0.46 -4.69
CA TRP A 102 7.44 -0.45 -3.35
C TRP A 102 5.97 -0.10 -3.46
N ASP A 103 5.16 -1.14 -3.34
CA ASP A 103 3.73 -1.05 -3.08
C ASP A 103 3.42 -1.81 -1.79
N TYR A 104 2.22 -1.63 -1.25
CA TYR A 104 1.67 -2.48 -0.20
C TYR A 104 1.70 -3.94 -0.71
N GLU A 105 2.65 -4.72 -0.18
CA GLU A 105 2.70 -6.19 -0.20
C GLU A 105 3.19 -6.94 -1.46
N SER A 106 3.64 -6.30 -2.54
CA SER A 106 4.00 -7.02 -3.78
C SER A 106 5.43 -6.74 -4.28
N ASN A 107 6.24 -7.80 -4.43
CA ASN A 107 7.51 -7.77 -5.18
C ASN A 107 7.30 -7.98 -6.71
N ALA A 108 6.07 -7.90 -7.20
CA ALA A 108 5.77 -8.03 -8.62
C ALA A 108 6.09 -6.73 -9.39
N PRO A 109 6.32 -6.78 -10.72
CA PRO A 109 6.42 -5.59 -11.58
C PRO A 109 5.11 -4.81 -11.70
N ASP A 110 4.07 -5.26 -10.99
CA ASP A 110 2.74 -4.68 -10.97
C ASP A 110 2.37 -4.33 -9.52
N ALA A 111 1.93 -3.09 -9.33
CA ALA A 111 1.40 -2.55 -8.09
C ALA A 111 -0.13 -2.55 -8.16
N ASN A 112 -0.81 -3.06 -7.13
CA ASN A 112 -2.27 -3.15 -7.09
C ASN A 112 -2.81 -2.17 -6.06
N PHE A 113 -3.52 -1.15 -6.53
CA PHE A 113 -4.07 -0.12 -5.68
C PHE A 113 -5.50 -0.39 -5.23
N GLY A 114 -6.19 -1.36 -5.84
CA GLY A 114 -7.60 -1.61 -5.61
C GLY A 114 -8.44 -0.43 -6.10
N GLU A 115 -8.70 0.54 -5.24
CA GLU A 115 -9.51 1.72 -5.57
C GLU A 115 -8.71 3.01 -5.70
N LEU A 116 -9.08 3.78 -6.72
CA LEU A 116 -8.65 5.15 -6.89
C LEU A 116 -9.75 6.07 -6.39
N HIS A 117 -9.37 7.09 -5.62
CA HIS A 117 -10.29 8.11 -5.16
C HIS A 117 -9.90 9.46 -5.73
N VAL A 118 -10.88 10.34 -5.94
CA VAL A 118 -10.71 11.67 -6.56
C VAL A 118 -9.62 12.51 -5.87
N ASN A 119 -9.46 12.35 -4.55
CA ASN A 119 -8.52 13.11 -3.74
C ASN A 119 -7.37 12.28 -3.14
N ASN A 120 -7.17 11.05 -3.61
CA ASN A 120 -6.13 10.16 -3.08
C ASN A 120 -4.84 10.24 -3.92
N LEU A 121 -3.91 11.08 -3.47
CA LEU A 121 -2.55 11.08 -4.01
C LEU A 121 -1.80 9.85 -3.48
N ARG A 122 -1.66 8.83 -4.34
CA ARG A 122 -0.77 7.70 -4.08
C ARG A 122 0.60 7.96 -4.67
N VAL A 123 1.64 7.67 -3.90
CA VAL A 123 3.04 7.78 -4.34
C VAL A 123 3.63 6.39 -4.36
N VAL A 124 4.17 6.01 -5.52
CA VAL A 124 4.82 4.72 -5.74
C VAL A 124 6.30 4.99 -5.90
N LEU A 125 7.12 4.30 -5.13
CA LEU A 125 8.56 4.34 -5.30
C LEU A 125 8.98 3.17 -6.19
N CYS A 126 9.85 3.45 -7.16
CA CYS A 126 10.37 2.44 -8.08
C CYS A 126 11.89 2.55 -8.13
N ASP A 127 12.56 1.44 -7.87
CA ASP A 127 13.98 1.27 -8.06
C ASP A 127 14.23 0.58 -9.40
N PHE A 128 15.17 1.13 -10.15
CA PHE A 128 15.60 0.59 -11.42
C PHE A 128 17.11 0.75 -11.60
N ARG A 129 17.68 -0.09 -12.45
CA ARG A 129 19.07 -0.01 -12.90
C ARG A 129 19.07 0.25 -14.38
N VAL A 130 19.89 1.18 -14.85
CA VAL A 130 20.05 1.48 -16.27
C VAL A 130 21.51 1.38 -16.66
N SER A 131 21.78 0.83 -17.84
CA SER A 131 23.13 0.81 -18.41
C SER A 131 23.51 2.21 -18.89
N GLY A 132 24.64 2.73 -18.41
CA GLY A 132 25.20 4.03 -18.83
C GLY A 132 25.89 4.00 -20.21
N ALA A 133 25.65 2.98 -21.04
CA ALA A 133 26.22 2.87 -22.38
C ALA A 133 25.49 3.79 -23.39
N VAL A 134 25.26 5.04 -23.01
CA VAL A 134 24.58 6.06 -23.80
C VAL A 134 25.47 7.29 -23.87
N SER A 135 25.50 7.96 -25.03
CA SER A 135 26.27 9.20 -25.21
C SER A 135 25.81 10.29 -24.25
N GLU A 136 26.75 11.02 -23.66
CA GLU A 136 26.47 12.14 -22.77
C GLU A 136 25.55 13.18 -23.43
N GLY A 137 24.60 13.70 -22.65
CA GLY A 137 23.61 14.68 -23.11
C GLY A 137 22.46 14.07 -23.92
N THR A 138 22.42 12.75 -24.10
CA THR A 138 21.30 12.07 -24.76
C THR A 138 20.19 11.79 -23.75
N GLU A 139 19.00 12.28 -24.06
CA GLU A 139 17.78 11.91 -23.36
C GLU A 139 17.29 10.55 -23.84
N VAL A 140 17.02 9.65 -22.90
CA VAL A 140 16.58 8.28 -23.17
C VAL A 140 15.40 7.94 -22.30
N ASP A 141 14.33 7.43 -22.91
CA ASP A 141 13.21 6.81 -22.21
C ASP A 141 13.71 5.54 -21.50
N ILE A 142 13.59 5.49 -20.18
CA ILE A 142 14.06 4.35 -19.38
C ILE A 142 12.91 3.55 -18.78
N LEU A 143 11.72 4.13 -18.69
CA LEU A 143 10.58 3.43 -18.09
C LEU A 143 9.29 3.86 -18.78
N ASP A 144 8.50 2.88 -19.16
CA ASP A 144 7.11 3.05 -19.58
C ASP A 144 6.22 2.53 -18.45
N TYR A 145 5.17 3.28 -18.11
CA TYR A 145 4.19 2.84 -17.11
C TYR A 145 2.76 2.98 -17.60
N GLN A 146 1.90 2.12 -17.09
CA GLN A 146 0.48 2.07 -17.41
C GLN A 146 -0.31 1.94 -16.12
N LEU A 147 -1.18 2.90 -15.84
CA LEU A 147 -2.21 2.76 -14.82
C LEU A 147 -3.49 2.26 -15.50
N LYS A 148 -3.90 1.05 -15.15
CA LYS A 148 -5.14 0.42 -15.58
C LYS A 148 -6.15 0.50 -14.46
N TYR A 149 -7.40 0.81 -14.76
CA TYR A 149 -8.50 0.76 -13.80
C TYR A 149 -9.83 0.68 -14.53
N ASN A 150 -10.87 0.22 -13.86
CA ASN A 150 -12.22 0.20 -14.38
C ASN A 150 -13.01 1.39 -13.83
N ARG A 151 -14.02 1.83 -14.58
CA ARG A 151 -14.95 2.84 -14.06
C ARG A 151 -15.75 2.26 -12.90
N PRO A 152 -16.18 3.08 -11.93
CA PRO A 152 -17.06 2.63 -10.85
C PRO A 152 -18.30 1.92 -11.42
N GLY A 153 -18.58 0.71 -10.95
CA GLY A 153 -19.71 -0.12 -11.42
C GLY A 153 -19.46 -1.00 -12.66
N GLU A 154 -18.31 -0.89 -13.34
CA GLU A 154 -17.99 -1.66 -14.55
C GLU A 154 -16.90 -2.73 -14.29
N VAL A 155 -17.16 -3.75 -13.45
CA VAL A 155 -16.15 -4.79 -13.13
C VAL A 155 -15.67 -5.56 -14.34
N ASP A 156 -16.61 -5.99 -15.17
CA ASP A 156 -16.31 -6.79 -16.35
C ASP A 156 -16.17 -5.89 -17.59
N GLY A 157 -16.10 -4.57 -17.39
CA GLY A 157 -15.94 -3.59 -18.45
C GLY A 157 -14.50 -3.51 -18.96
N GLU A 158 -14.32 -2.81 -20.08
CA GLU A 158 -12.98 -2.52 -20.59
C GLU A 158 -12.24 -1.56 -19.65
N SER A 159 -11.06 -1.97 -19.21
CA SER A 159 -10.22 -1.13 -18.38
C SER A 159 -9.79 0.13 -19.13
N LEU A 160 -9.90 1.28 -18.46
CA LEU A 160 -9.25 2.50 -18.87
C LEU A 160 -7.75 2.38 -18.63
N ILE A 161 -6.96 2.85 -19.59
CA ILE A 161 -5.50 2.80 -19.52
C ILE A 161 -4.95 4.22 -19.66
N VAL A 162 -4.23 4.66 -18.64
CA VAL A 162 -3.42 5.88 -18.68
C VAL A 162 -1.97 5.47 -18.80
N THR A 163 -1.30 5.96 -19.83
CA THR A 163 0.11 5.65 -20.09
C THR A 163 1.00 6.85 -19.79
N GLY A 164 2.23 6.57 -19.38
CA GLY A 164 3.25 7.58 -19.19
C GLY A 164 4.64 7.02 -19.39
N LYS A 165 5.60 7.93 -19.48
CA LYS A 165 7.01 7.62 -19.69
C LYS A 165 7.89 8.39 -18.73
N LEU A 166 9.04 7.82 -18.41
CA LEU A 166 10.13 8.48 -17.71
C LEU A 166 11.37 8.47 -18.59
N SER A 167 11.88 9.67 -18.85
CA SER A 167 13.10 9.89 -19.63
C SER A 167 14.20 10.43 -18.71
N VAL A 168 15.43 10.01 -18.95
CA VAL A 168 16.61 10.49 -18.22
C VAL A 168 17.68 10.95 -19.19
N THR A 169 18.45 11.95 -18.77
CA THR A 169 19.62 12.43 -19.51
C THR A 169 20.88 12.06 -18.75
N PHE A 170 21.82 11.37 -19.41
CA PHE A 170 23.10 11.00 -18.82
C PHE A 170 24.07 12.18 -18.90
N ILE A 171 24.60 12.60 -17.76
CA ILE A 171 25.52 13.74 -17.62
C ILE A 171 26.74 13.26 -16.83
N ASN A 172 27.96 13.56 -17.30
CA ASN A 172 29.21 13.15 -16.63
C ASN A 172 29.66 14.14 -15.53
N ASP A 173 28.95 15.26 -15.37
CA ASP A 173 29.18 16.23 -14.32
C ASP A 173 28.71 15.71 -12.95
N LYS A 174 29.68 15.51 -12.05
CA LYS A 174 29.45 15.05 -10.67
C LYS A 174 28.70 16.06 -9.81
N SER A 175 28.61 17.33 -10.20
CA SER A 175 27.87 18.36 -9.45
C SER A 175 26.38 18.02 -9.31
N PHE A 176 25.82 17.31 -10.30
CA PHE A 176 24.42 16.90 -10.32
C PHE A 176 24.07 15.79 -9.32
N ILE A 177 25.07 15.03 -8.82
CA ILE A 177 24.85 13.97 -7.81
C ILE A 177 24.29 14.56 -6.50
N GLN A 178 24.53 15.84 -6.22
CA GLN A 178 24.03 16.50 -5.01
C GLN A 178 22.59 17.00 -5.15
N GLN A 179 22.00 16.97 -6.35
CA GLN A 179 20.67 17.50 -6.65
C GLN A 179 19.59 16.41 -6.61
N ILE A 180 19.67 15.50 -5.64
CA ILE A 180 18.61 14.50 -5.45
C ILE A 180 17.37 15.19 -4.90
N ASP A 181 16.21 14.92 -5.50
CA ASP A 181 14.92 15.39 -4.98
C ASP A 181 14.77 14.96 -3.50
N PRO A 182 14.61 15.92 -2.57
CA PRO A 182 14.50 15.62 -1.15
C PRO A 182 13.35 14.66 -0.82
N LYS A 183 12.23 14.73 -1.53
CA LYS A 183 11.07 13.85 -1.31
C LYS A 183 11.42 12.41 -1.66
N VAL A 184 12.06 12.20 -2.81
CA VAL A 184 12.48 10.85 -3.25
C VAL A 184 13.49 10.29 -2.24
N LYS A 185 14.46 11.10 -1.81
CA LYS A 185 15.45 10.71 -0.80
C LYS A 185 14.80 10.29 0.52
N THR A 186 13.84 11.08 1.02
CA THR A 186 13.12 10.77 2.25
C THR A 186 12.29 9.50 2.11
N LEU A 187 11.51 9.34 1.04
CA LEU A 187 10.69 8.16 0.81
C LEU A 187 11.54 6.89 0.72
N HIS A 188 12.63 6.93 -0.04
CA HIS A 188 13.57 5.80 -0.14
C HIS A 188 14.19 5.46 1.22
N ALA A 189 14.61 6.46 2.01
CA ALA A 189 15.16 6.22 3.34
C ALA A 189 14.14 5.57 4.30
N VAL A 190 12.87 5.99 4.24
CA VAL A 190 11.79 5.38 5.04
C VAL A 190 11.58 3.92 4.64
N GLN A 191 11.51 3.62 3.34
CA GLN A 191 11.30 2.24 2.86
C GLN A 191 12.47 1.32 3.24
N VAL A 192 13.71 1.77 3.05
CA VAL A 192 14.90 1.00 3.46
C VAL A 192 14.93 0.76 4.96
N ALA A 193 14.50 1.74 5.78
CA ALA A 193 14.44 1.57 7.23
C ALA A 193 13.40 0.51 7.64
N VAL A 194 12.23 0.47 6.99
CA VAL A 194 11.21 -0.57 7.19
C VAL A 194 11.79 -1.95 6.87
N GLU A 195 12.46 -2.10 5.73
CA GLU A 195 13.09 -3.38 5.35
C GLU A 195 14.16 -3.86 6.32
N ILE A 196 14.95 -2.94 6.88
CA ILE A 196 15.95 -3.27 7.90
C ILE A 196 15.25 -3.76 9.16
N ASN A 197 14.17 -3.11 9.58
CA ASN A 197 13.39 -3.53 10.75
C ASN A 197 12.78 -4.92 10.55
N ASP A 198 12.23 -5.21 9.37
CA ASP A 198 11.67 -6.53 9.05
C ASP A 198 12.73 -7.63 9.12
N LYS A 199 13.93 -7.37 8.59
CA LYS A 199 15.06 -8.31 8.69
C LYS A 199 15.49 -8.54 10.13
N ILE A 200 15.53 -7.50 10.95
CA ILE A 200 15.85 -7.61 12.38
C ILE A 200 14.79 -8.46 13.09
N ALA A 201 13.50 -8.23 12.82
CA ALA A 201 12.41 -9.00 13.40
C ALA A 201 12.52 -10.49 13.05
N GLN A 202 12.80 -10.82 11.77
CA GLN A 202 13.03 -12.19 11.34
C GLN A 202 14.21 -12.86 12.06
N LEU A 203 15.32 -12.13 12.24
CA LEU A 203 16.50 -12.64 12.96
C LEU A 203 16.19 -12.91 14.43
N ILE A 204 15.40 -12.05 15.08
CA ILE A 204 14.97 -12.24 16.47
C ILE A 204 14.07 -13.48 16.57
N GLU A 205 13.09 -13.65 15.68
CA GLU A 205 12.23 -14.84 15.65
C GLU A 205 13.04 -16.13 15.47
N MET A 206 14.04 -16.11 14.59
CA MET A 206 14.95 -17.25 14.40
C MET A 206 15.73 -17.58 15.68
N LEU A 207 16.26 -16.56 16.38
CA LEU A 207 16.99 -16.74 17.63
C LEU A 207 16.11 -17.30 18.75
N VAL A 208 14.88 -16.82 18.89
CA VAL A 208 13.90 -17.34 19.87
C VAL A 208 13.63 -18.82 19.60
N ARG A 209 13.34 -19.19 18.35
CA ARG A 209 13.11 -20.60 17.97
C ARG A 209 14.32 -21.50 18.20
N MET A 210 15.54 -20.99 18.03
CA MET A 210 16.74 -21.77 18.34
C MET A 210 16.91 -22.01 19.84
N THR A 211 16.47 -21.06 20.67
CA THR A 211 16.60 -21.14 22.14
C THR A 211 15.54 -22.06 22.75
N GLU A 212 14.34 -22.14 22.16
CA GLU A 212 13.25 -23.03 22.61
C GLU A 212 13.48 -24.51 22.25
N ASN A 213 14.37 -24.80 21.29
CA ASN A 213 14.70 -26.15 20.85
C ASN A 213 15.97 -26.72 21.51
N MET A 214 16.56 -25.99 22.48
CA MET A 214 17.69 -26.43 23.31
C MET A 214 17.21 -26.85 24.70
#